data_AF-A0A8X6UKH3-F1
#
_entry.id   AF-A0A8X6UKH3-F1
#
_cell.length_a   1.000
_cell.length_b   1.000
_cell.length_c   1.000
_cell.angle_alpha   90.00
_cell.angle_beta   90.00
_cell.angle_gamma   90.00
#
_symmetry.space_group_name_H-M   'P 1'
#
loop_
_entity.id
_entity.type
_entity.pdbx_description
1 polymer ?
#
loop_
_entity_poly.entity_id
_entity_poly.type
_entity_poly.pdbx_seq_one_letter_code
_entity_poly.pdbx_strand_id
1 'polypeptide(L)'
;MYQAKMASNQENSRDVRVDLLSAGYGLGSWIAMTGLWVELPVLVQRLPEGWALASQLALFLQVANIGPIIYGLFHHWWPRWATERAATHFQLALGAFSTLLLIFTWSMTVNNISVPFFVLSFGLSIVDCTSSVVFLPFMANFK
;
A
#
# COMPACT_ATOMS: atom_id res chain seq x y z
N MET A 1 -28.12 24.87 -19.83
CA MET A 1 -28.66 23.54 -20.20
C MET A 1 -27.72 22.70 -21.08
N TYR A 2 -26.86 23.28 -21.94
CA TYR A 2 -25.90 22.51 -22.75
C TYR A 2 -24.77 21.83 -21.96
N GLN A 3 -24.29 22.43 -20.86
CA GLN A 3 -23.24 21.81 -20.03
C GLN A 3 -23.70 20.60 -19.22
N ALA A 4 -24.99 20.55 -18.83
CA ALA A 4 -25.56 19.40 -18.15
C ALA A 4 -25.69 18.17 -19.06
N LYS A 5 -25.91 18.40 -20.36
CA LYS A 5 -26.03 17.32 -21.36
C LYS A 5 -24.67 16.79 -21.83
N MET A 6 -23.60 17.59 -21.69
CA MET A 6 -22.21 17.13 -21.89
C MET A 6 -21.71 16.32 -20.70
N ALA A 7 -22.07 16.71 -19.47
CA ALA A 7 -21.76 15.95 -18.26
C ALA A 7 -22.45 14.57 -18.24
N SER A 8 -23.72 14.50 -18.67
CA SER A 8 -24.46 13.23 -18.76
C SER A 8 -23.97 12.29 -19.87
N ASN A 9 -23.24 12.80 -20.88
CA ASN A 9 -22.71 11.98 -21.98
C ASN A 9 -21.28 11.47 -21.71
N GLN A 10 -20.52 12.16 -20.83
CA GLN A 10 -19.24 11.65 -20.31
C GLN A 10 -19.41 10.54 -19.27
N GLU A 11 -20.56 10.48 -18.59
CA GLU A 11 -20.89 9.45 -17.60
C GLU A 11 -21.12 8.05 -18.22
N ASN A 12 -21.26 7.97 -19.55
CA ASN A 12 -21.68 6.76 -20.28
C ASN A 12 -20.52 5.92 -20.88
N SER A 13 -19.27 6.25 -20.55
CA SER A 13 -18.12 5.36 -20.74
C SER A 13 -17.33 5.23 -19.45
N ARG A 14 -18.05 4.96 -18.35
CA ARG A 14 -17.43 4.35 -17.17
C ARG A 14 -16.96 2.97 -17.59
N ASP A 15 -15.68 2.89 -17.92
CA ASP A 15 -15.05 1.66 -18.34
C ASP A 15 -14.96 0.76 -17.10
N VAL A 16 -15.95 -0.14 -16.94
CA VAL A 16 -16.11 -1.03 -15.77
C VAL A 16 -14.81 -1.80 -15.48
N ARG A 17 -13.97 -2.00 -16.50
CA ARG A 17 -12.63 -2.56 -16.37
C ARG A 17 -11.73 -1.71 -15.49
N VAL A 18 -11.69 -0.39 -15.72
CA VAL A 18 -10.91 0.53 -14.91
C VAL A 18 -11.44 0.53 -13.48
N ASP A 19 -12.76 0.61 -13.30
CA ASP A 19 -13.37 0.55 -11.96
C ASP A 19 -13.02 -0.74 -11.22
N LEU A 20 -13.10 -1.90 -11.88
CA LEU A 20 -12.77 -3.20 -11.29
C LEU A 20 -11.29 -3.33 -10.96
N LEU A 21 -10.40 -2.92 -11.88
CA LEU A 21 -8.95 -2.91 -11.65
C LEU A 21 -8.58 -2.00 -10.48
N SER A 22 -9.26 -0.85 -10.40
CA SER A 22 -9.05 0.16 -9.38
C SER A 22 -9.52 -0.34 -7.99
N ALA A 23 -10.69 -1.00 -7.95
CA ALA A 23 -11.20 -1.65 -6.75
C ALA A 23 -10.31 -2.82 -6.30
N GLY A 24 -9.86 -3.66 -7.24
CA GLY A 24 -8.94 -4.76 -6.96
C GLY A 24 -7.60 -4.27 -6.42
N TYR A 25 -7.10 -3.15 -6.94
CA TYR A 25 -5.88 -2.51 -6.47
C TYR A 25 -6.02 -1.99 -5.02
N GLY A 26 -7.11 -1.30 -4.71
CA GLY A 26 -7.41 -0.84 -3.35
C GLY A 26 -7.61 -1.99 -2.36
N LEU A 27 -8.35 -3.02 -2.75
CA LEU A 27 -8.54 -4.22 -1.93
C LEU A 27 -7.22 -4.98 -1.71
N GLY A 28 -6.38 -5.07 -2.73
CA GLY A 28 -5.10 -5.78 -2.70
C GLY A 28 -4.06 -5.16 -1.79
N SER A 29 -4.06 -3.83 -1.63
CA SER A 29 -3.23 -3.17 -0.61
C SER A 29 -3.75 -3.57 0.78
N TRP A 30 -5.03 -3.29 1.06
CA TRP A 30 -5.61 -3.45 2.38
C TRP A 30 -5.65 -4.90 2.91
N ILE A 31 -5.80 -5.88 2.01
CA ILE A 31 -5.87 -7.29 2.39
C ILE A 31 -4.54 -7.82 2.93
N ALA A 32 -3.41 -7.28 2.49
CA ALA A 32 -2.09 -7.71 2.94
C ALA A 32 -1.89 -7.34 4.42
N MET A 33 -2.21 -6.10 4.79
CA MET A 33 -2.13 -5.64 6.18
C MET A 33 -3.15 -6.34 7.08
N THR A 34 -4.37 -6.54 6.59
CA THR A 34 -5.43 -7.25 7.32
C THR A 34 -5.05 -8.72 7.55
N GLY A 35 -4.48 -9.39 6.55
CA GLY A 35 -3.98 -10.76 6.68
C GLY A 35 -2.90 -10.88 7.75
N LEU A 36 -1.97 -9.92 7.79
CA LEU A 36 -0.91 -9.86 8.80
C LEU A 36 -1.47 -9.67 10.22
N TRP A 37 -2.54 -8.88 10.37
CA TRP A 37 -3.27 -8.74 11.64
C TRP A 37 -4.05 -10.00 12.06
N VAL A 38 -4.62 -10.74 11.10
CA VAL A 38 -5.30 -12.02 11.38
C VAL A 38 -4.30 -13.11 11.77
N GLU A 39 -3.10 -13.07 11.21
CA GLU A 39 -2.03 -14.03 11.51
C GLU A 39 -1.25 -13.67 12.79
N LEU A 40 -1.30 -12.41 13.22
CA LEU A 40 -0.68 -11.90 14.43
C LEU A 40 -0.83 -12.81 15.68
N PRO A 41 -2.03 -13.31 16.07
CA PRO A 41 -2.16 -14.19 17.23
C PRO A 41 -1.37 -15.51 17.11
N VAL A 42 -1.15 -16.01 15.89
CA VAL A 42 -0.31 -17.18 15.64
C VAL A 42 1.17 -16.80 15.72
N LEU A 43 1.56 -15.64 15.17
CA LEU A 43 2.93 -15.14 15.22
C LEU A 43 3.39 -14.82 16.64
N VAL A 44 2.53 -14.23 17.47
CA VAL A 44 2.79 -13.88 18.88
C VAL A 44 3.18 -15.12 19.70
N GLN A 45 2.69 -16.30 19.34
CA GLN A 45 3.02 -17.56 20.03
C GLN A 45 4.34 -18.18 19.53
N ARG A 46 4.80 -17.80 18.34
CA ARG A 46 5.98 -18.37 17.68
C ARG A 46 7.22 -17.50 17.81
N LEU A 47 7.06 -16.18 17.89
CA LEU A 47 8.15 -15.23 18.01
C LEU A 47 8.44 -14.89 19.48
N PRO A 48 9.72 -14.70 19.85
CA PRO A 48 10.14 -14.39 21.22
C PRO A 48 9.65 -13.03 21.73
N GLU A 49 9.14 -12.16 20.85
CA GLU A 49 8.70 -10.80 21.13
C GLU A 49 7.28 -10.74 21.70
N GLY A 50 6.48 -11.81 21.56
CA GLY A 50 5.14 -11.90 22.10
C GLY A 50 4.24 -10.74 21.64
N TRP A 51 3.46 -10.17 22.56
CA TRP A 51 2.52 -9.09 22.26
C TRP A 51 3.16 -7.75 21.87
N ALA A 52 4.49 -7.61 22.01
CA ALA A 52 5.20 -6.42 21.52
C ALA A 52 5.12 -6.30 19.99
N LEU A 53 4.95 -7.42 19.26
CA LEU A 53 4.71 -7.42 17.81
C LEU A 53 3.50 -6.58 17.41
N ALA A 54 2.41 -6.65 18.17
CA ALA A 54 1.18 -5.91 17.89
C ALA A 54 1.41 -4.39 17.98
N SER A 55 2.11 -3.96 19.03
CA SER A 55 2.41 -2.54 19.24
C SER A 55 3.43 -2.02 18.23
N GLN A 56 4.43 -2.82 17.86
CA GLN A 56 5.39 -2.49 16.82
C GLN A 56 4.73 -2.36 15.45
N LEU A 57 3.81 -3.26 15.10
CA LEU A 57 3.03 -3.17 13.86
C LEU A 57 2.17 -1.90 13.82
N ALA A 58 1.54 -1.54 14.94
CA ALA A 58 0.77 -0.29 15.05
C ALA A 58 1.66 0.96 14.96
N LEU A 59 2.91 0.91 15.45
CA LEU A 59 3.87 1.99 15.27
C LEU A 59 4.28 2.13 13.81
N PHE A 60 4.51 1.03 13.09
CA PHE A 60 4.85 1.06 11.66
C PHE A 60 3.74 1.65 10.81
N LEU A 61 2.47 1.33 11.09
CA LEU A 61 1.31 1.99 10.47
C LEU A 61 1.33 3.51 10.67
N GLN A 62 1.63 3.96 11.88
CA GLN A 62 1.67 5.39 12.19
C GLN A 62 2.81 6.10 11.44
N VAL A 63 4.00 5.50 11.44
CA VAL A 63 5.18 6.03 10.74
C VAL A 63 5.00 5.95 9.22
N ALA A 64 4.25 4.97 8.70
CA ALA A 64 3.97 4.82 7.28
C ALA A 64 3.18 6.00 6.68
N ASN A 65 2.50 6.80 7.50
CA ASN A 65 1.88 8.06 7.06
C ASN A 65 2.92 9.10 6.58
N ILE A 66 4.20 8.90 6.86
CA ILE A 66 5.30 9.68 6.26
C ILE A 66 5.45 9.35 4.77
N GLY A 67 5.04 8.16 4.31
CA GLY A 67 5.08 7.74 2.90
C GLY A 67 4.38 8.72 1.96
N PRO A 68 3.09 9.07 2.19
CA PRO A 68 2.39 10.12 1.46
C PRO A 68 3.08 11.48 1.46
N ILE A 69 3.70 11.87 2.58
CA ILE A 69 4.42 13.13 2.71
C ILE A 69 5.66 13.11 1.82
N ILE A 70 6.43 12.03 1.84
CA ILE A 70 7.60 11.82 0.97
C ILE A 70 7.16 11.84 -0.50
N TYR A 71 6.08 11.13 -0.85
CA TYR A 71 5.55 11.12 -2.22
C TYR A 71 5.15 12.51 -2.68
N GLY A 72 4.43 13.27 -1.84
CA GLY A 72 4.04 14.65 -2.12
C GLY A 72 5.25 15.58 -2.31
N LEU A 73 6.29 15.43 -1.48
CA LEU A 73 7.53 16.20 -1.61
C LEU A 73 8.30 15.83 -2.88
N PHE A 74 8.39 14.54 -3.22
CA PHE A 74 9.01 14.04 -4.44
C PHE A 74 8.28 14.53 -5.69
N HIS A 75 6.96 14.55 -5.66
CA HIS A 75 6.15 15.10 -6.75
C HIS A 75 6.39 16.61 -6.92
N HIS A 76 6.54 17.35 -5.81
CA HIS A 76 6.86 18.79 -5.85
C HIS A 76 8.24 19.09 -6.44
N TRP A 77 9.26 18.27 -6.12
CA TRP A 77 10.64 18.48 -6.59
C TRP A 77 10.91 17.91 -7.99
N TRP A 78 10.27 16.80 -8.37
CA TRP A 78 10.46 16.15 -9.68
C TRP A 78 9.13 15.76 -10.37
N PRO A 79 8.38 16.74 -10.89
CA PRO A 79 7.11 16.49 -11.58
C PRO A 79 7.26 15.69 -12.89
N ARG A 80 8.47 15.66 -13.50
CA ARG A 80 8.73 14.93 -14.76
C ARG A 80 8.96 13.42 -14.60
N TRP A 81 9.31 12.95 -13.40
CA TRP A 81 9.55 11.52 -13.13
C TRP A 81 8.43 10.87 -12.30
N ALA A 82 7.65 11.67 -11.56
CA ALA A 82 6.46 11.21 -10.84
C ALA A 82 5.26 11.02 -11.77
N THR A 83 5.39 10.19 -12.81
CA THR A 83 4.21 9.74 -13.55
C THR A 83 3.43 8.79 -12.65
N GLU A 84 2.15 9.09 -12.42
CA GLU A 84 1.27 8.32 -11.51
C GLU A 84 1.29 6.82 -11.81
N ARG A 85 1.39 6.46 -13.10
CA ARG A 85 1.56 5.07 -13.56
C ARG A 85 2.83 4.41 -13.00
N ALA A 86 3.96 5.12 -13.03
CA ALA A 86 5.23 4.60 -12.54
C ALA A 86 5.23 4.40 -11.03
N ALA A 87 4.63 5.33 -10.28
CA ALA A 87 4.47 5.21 -8.83
C ALA A 87 3.58 4.00 -8.47
N THR A 88 2.48 3.79 -9.19
CA THR A 88 1.58 2.65 -8.98
C THR A 88 2.25 1.31 -9.28
N HIS A 89 3.00 1.20 -10.39
CA HIS A 89 3.74 -0.02 -10.68
C HIS A 89 4.87 -0.28 -9.68
N PHE A 90 5.57 0.77 -9.23
CA PHE A 90 6.64 0.67 -8.26
C PHE A 90 6.12 0.16 -6.90
N GLN A 91 5.03 0.73 -6.37
CA GLN A 91 4.47 0.28 -5.10
C GLN A 91 3.90 -1.14 -5.19
N LEU A 92 3.29 -1.51 -6.32
CA LEU A 92 2.78 -2.87 -6.54
C LEU A 92 3.92 -3.89 -6.55
N ALA A 93 5.01 -3.57 -7.26
CA ALA A 93 6.21 -4.42 -7.28
C ALA A 93 6.84 -4.52 -5.89
N LEU A 94 6.97 -3.40 -5.16
CA LEU A 94 7.51 -3.37 -3.81
C LEU A 94 6.66 -4.18 -2.83
N GLY A 95 5.32 -4.05 -2.89
CA GLY A 95 4.39 -4.80 -2.03
C GLY A 95 4.39 -6.30 -2.33
N ALA A 96 4.40 -6.69 -3.60
CA ALA A 96 4.51 -8.09 -4.01
C ALA A 96 5.86 -8.69 -3.61
N PHE A 97 6.95 -7.96 -3.81
CA PHE A 97 8.28 -8.40 -3.40
C PHE A 97 8.38 -8.53 -1.88
N SER A 98 7.82 -7.57 -1.13
CA SER A 98 7.84 -7.58 0.32
C SER A 98 7.05 -8.75 0.90
N THR A 99 5.86 -9.04 0.38
CA THR A 99 5.03 -10.18 0.83
C THR A 99 5.69 -11.53 0.47
N LEU A 100 6.27 -11.66 -0.72
CA LEU A 100 7.04 -12.85 -1.12
C LEU A 100 8.25 -13.07 -0.20
N LEU A 101 9.02 -12.02 0.08
CA LEU A 101 10.15 -12.08 1.01
C LEU A 101 9.71 -12.45 2.43
N LEU A 102 8.54 -12.01 2.85
CA LEU A 102 7.98 -12.29 4.18
C LEU A 102 7.79 -13.80 4.35
N ILE A 103 7.26 -14.48 3.34
CA ILE A 103 7.08 -15.95 3.32
C ILE A 103 8.40 -16.71 3.44
N PHE A 104 9.52 -16.16 2.94
CA PHE A 104 10.83 -16.81 3.07
C PHE A 104 11.54 -16.44 4.36
N THR A 105 11.35 -15.22 4.85
CA THR A 105 12.19 -14.63 5.91
C THR A 105 11.50 -14.59 7.27
N TRP A 106 10.23 -15.01 7.39
CA TRP A 106 9.50 -15.06 8.66
C TRP A 106 10.17 -15.94 9.72
N SER A 107 10.92 -16.98 9.32
CA SER A 107 11.59 -17.91 10.22
C SER A 107 13.00 -17.49 10.61
N MET A 108 13.57 -16.48 9.95
CA MET A 108 14.90 -15.96 10.27
C MET A 108 14.83 -15.00 11.46
N THR A 109 15.27 -15.49 12.61
CA THR A 109 15.49 -14.70 13.83
C THR A 109 16.99 -14.46 14.00
N VAL A 110 17.41 -13.20 14.08
CA VAL A 110 18.80 -12.81 14.38
C VAL A 110 18.82 -12.28 15.81
N ASN A 111 19.55 -12.93 16.71
CA ASN A 111 19.68 -12.53 18.12
C ASN A 111 18.33 -12.34 18.85
N ASN A 112 17.39 -13.29 18.72
CA ASN A 112 16.04 -13.22 19.30
C ASN A 112 15.19 -12.04 18.80
N ILE A 113 15.59 -11.37 17.71
CA ILE A 113 14.82 -10.29 17.10
C ILE A 113 14.50 -10.66 15.65
N SER A 114 13.24 -10.50 15.27
CA SER A 114 12.74 -10.78 13.91
C SER A 114 12.90 -9.55 13.02
N VAL A 115 14.14 -9.06 12.87
CA VAL A 115 14.47 -7.85 12.10
C VAL A 115 13.91 -7.88 10.66
N PRO A 116 14.03 -8.99 9.89
CA PRO A 116 13.55 -8.99 8.51
C PRO A 116 12.03 -8.89 8.42
N PHE A 117 11.31 -9.54 9.33
CA PHE A 117 9.86 -9.44 9.42
C PHE A 117 9.43 -7.99 9.63
N PHE A 118 10.07 -7.27 10.56
CA PHE A 118 9.73 -5.88 10.82
C PHE A 118 10.02 -4.94 9.66
N VAL A 119 11.16 -5.09 9.00
CA VAL A 119 11.51 -4.26 7.84
C VAL A 119 10.51 -4.49 6.70
N LEU A 120 10.11 -5.73 6.46
CA LEU A 120 9.14 -6.07 5.42
C LEU A 120 7.72 -5.62 5.78
N SER A 121 7.27 -5.77 7.02
CA SER A 121 5.98 -5.25 7.51
C SER A 121 5.92 -3.72 7.48
N PHE A 122 7.04 -3.05 7.75
CA PHE A 122 7.16 -1.61 7.61
C PHE A 122 7.07 -1.19 6.13
N GLY A 123 7.76 -1.90 5.24
CA GLY A 123 7.65 -1.72 3.79
C GLY A 123 6.22 -1.88 3.29
N LEU A 124 5.50 -2.92 3.76
CA LEU A 124 4.07 -3.11 3.48
C LEU A 124 3.25 -1.92 3.95
N SER A 125 3.45 -1.47 5.20
CA SER A 125 2.69 -0.35 5.77
C SER A 125 2.86 0.93 4.94
N ILE A 126 4.07 1.23 4.45
CA ILE A 126 4.32 2.37 3.56
C ILE A 126 3.55 2.22 2.25
N VAL A 127 3.57 1.03 1.64
CA VAL A 127 2.85 0.74 0.39
C VAL A 127 1.34 0.92 0.60
N ASP A 128 0.79 0.39 1.70
CA ASP A 128 -0.61 0.54 2.07
C ASP A 128 -1.03 2.01 2.22
N CYS A 129 -0.29 2.80 3.00
CA CYS A 129 -0.60 4.22 3.22
C CYS A 129 -0.43 5.07 1.95
N THR A 130 0.54 4.73 1.10
CA THR A 130 0.82 5.48 -0.14
C THR A 130 -0.21 5.15 -1.23
N SER A 131 -0.68 3.90 -1.27
CA SER A 131 -1.69 3.42 -2.21
C SER A 131 -2.95 4.28 -2.23
N SER A 132 -3.52 4.57 -1.05
CA SER A 132 -4.75 5.39 -0.94
C SER A 132 -4.58 6.82 -1.45
N VAL A 133 -3.37 7.40 -1.37
CA VAL A 133 -3.09 8.79 -1.76
C VAL A 133 -2.71 8.92 -3.23
N VAL A 134 -2.02 7.93 -3.81
CA VAL A 134 -1.62 7.93 -5.23
C VAL A 134 -2.80 7.58 -6.15
N PHE A 135 -3.76 6.81 -5.62
CA PHE A 135 -4.90 6.34 -6.39
C PHE A 135 -5.93 7.42 -6.73
N LEU A 136 -6.19 8.34 -5.79
CA LEU A 136 -7.08 9.50 -5.98
C LEU A 136 -6.69 10.39 -7.18
N PRO A 137 -5.42 10.86 -7.30
CA PRO A 137 -5.01 11.69 -8.43
C PRO A 137 -4.88 10.87 -9.73
N PHE A 138 -4.51 9.58 -9.66
CA PHE A 138 -4.56 8.66 -10.80
C PHE A 138 -5.95 8.61 -11.42
N MET A 139 -6.99 8.38 -10.61
CA MET A 139 -8.38 8.40 -11.06
C MET A 139 -8.81 9.78 -11.60
N ALA A 140 -8.35 10.88 -10.99
CA ALA A 140 -8.67 12.23 -11.46
C ALA A 140 -8.08 12.55 -12.85
N ASN A 141 -7.02 11.84 -13.25
CA ASN A 141 -6.40 11.96 -14.58
C ASN A 141 -7.02 11.06 -15.66
N PHE A 142 -7.94 10.14 -15.32
CA PHE A 142 -8.78 9.46 -16.32
C PHE A 142 -10.02 10.31 -16.60
N LYS A 143 -10.00 11.06 -17.71
CA LYS A 143 -11.08 11.93 -18.17
C LYS A 143 -11.65 11.46 -19.50
#